data_AF-A0A1Z5J6U9-F1
#
_entry.id   AF-A0A1Z5J6U9-F1
#
_cell.length_a   1.000
_cell.length_b   1.000
_cell.length_c   1.000
_cell.angle_alpha   90.00
_cell.angle_beta   90.00
_cell.angle_gamma   90.00
#
_symmetry.space_group_name_H-M   'P 1'
#
loop_
_entity.id
_entity.type
_entity.pdbx_description
1 polymer ?
#
loop_
_entity_poly.entity_id
_entity_poly.type
_entity_poly.pdbx_seq_one_letter_code
_entity_poly.pdbx_strand_id
1 'polypeptide(L)'
;MTEQDRFEKEREKTLSELPDNVKDMFGVIGFCPSEFDEDEIVPILIVNPFDVPPKPVRDIYWYNLFGDAKKKKKLANLAHLVYHYGHDDVETLYSFVEQDEFISYEEGKERGYDVLPEELAQKVKDGVALSEEEEIRVRGVQEMMEDLTKEKSERKRGKVFRERHEEPQSSLPQKKKVKA
;
A
#
# COMPACT_ATOMS: atom_id res chain seq x y z
N MET A 1 -13.83 -23.85 15.52
CA MET A 1 -13.43 -22.81 14.57
C MET A 1 -12.33 -22.03 15.24
N THR A 2 -11.11 -22.16 14.74
CA THR A 2 -9.91 -21.50 15.26
C THR A 2 -9.95 -20.00 14.93
N GLU A 3 -9.08 -19.19 15.54
CA GLU A 3 -8.95 -17.78 15.16
C GLU A 3 -8.39 -17.62 13.73
N GLN A 4 -7.56 -18.57 13.28
CA GLN A 4 -7.11 -18.65 11.90
C GLN A 4 -8.29 -18.91 10.94
N ASP A 5 -9.16 -19.88 11.22
CA ASP A 5 -10.34 -20.17 10.39
C ASP A 5 -11.27 -18.94 10.30
N ARG A 6 -11.37 -18.16 11.38
CA ARG A 6 -12.18 -16.94 11.42
C ARG A 6 -11.57 -15.86 10.52
N PHE A 7 -10.26 -15.68 10.59
CA PHE A 7 -9.53 -14.73 9.76
C PHE A 7 -9.63 -15.09 8.28
N GLU A 8 -9.39 -16.36 7.91
CA GLU A 8 -9.48 -16.81 6.52
C GLU A 8 -10.88 -16.60 5.95
N LYS A 9 -11.94 -16.91 6.72
CA LYS A 9 -13.32 -16.66 6.32
C LYS A 9 -13.65 -15.18 6.19
N GLU A 10 -13.13 -14.34 7.07
CA GLU A 10 -13.29 -12.89 6.98
C GLU A 10 -12.63 -12.37 5.70
N ARG A 11 -11.39 -12.77 5.44
CA ARG A 11 -10.63 -12.42 4.25
C ARG A 11 -11.34 -12.84 2.97
N GLU A 12 -11.72 -14.12 2.86
CA GLU A 12 -12.43 -14.63 1.69
C GLU A 12 -13.75 -13.89 1.45
N LYS A 13 -14.53 -13.68 2.50
CA LYS A 13 -15.79 -12.95 2.40
C LYS A 13 -15.56 -11.52 1.93
N THR A 14 -14.66 -10.78 2.59
CA THR A 14 -14.36 -9.38 2.25
C THR A 14 -13.87 -9.27 0.80
N LEU A 15 -12.95 -10.13 0.37
CA LEU A 15 -12.46 -10.13 -1.01
C LEU A 15 -13.54 -10.55 -2.03
N SER A 16 -14.46 -11.45 -1.67
CA SER A 16 -15.56 -11.86 -2.56
C SER A 16 -16.59 -10.75 -2.81
N GLU A 17 -16.70 -9.79 -1.89
CA GLU A 17 -17.61 -8.65 -2.01
C GLU A 17 -17.04 -7.53 -2.90
N LEU A 18 -15.73 -7.54 -3.17
CA LEU A 18 -15.09 -6.56 -4.04
C LEU A 18 -15.40 -6.85 -5.52
N PRO A 19 -15.75 -5.82 -6.30
CA PRO A 19 -15.87 -5.92 -7.75
C PRO A 19 -14.56 -6.38 -8.41
N ASP A 20 -14.68 -7.05 -9.57
CA ASP A 20 -13.53 -7.57 -10.31
C ASP A 20 -12.55 -6.45 -10.72
N ASN A 21 -13.06 -5.30 -11.16
CA ASN A 21 -12.21 -4.16 -11.52
C ASN A 21 -11.33 -3.65 -10.36
N VAL A 22 -11.77 -3.79 -9.11
CA VAL A 22 -10.95 -3.42 -7.94
C VAL A 22 -9.91 -4.49 -7.64
N LYS A 23 -10.31 -5.77 -7.67
CA LYS A 23 -9.39 -6.90 -7.44
C LYS A 23 -8.31 -6.99 -8.52
N ASP A 24 -8.68 -6.67 -9.75
CA ASP A 24 -7.79 -6.59 -10.90
C ASP A 24 -6.79 -5.44 -10.80
N MET A 25 -6.81 -4.61 -9.75
CA MET A 25 -5.75 -3.62 -9.52
C MET A 25 -4.71 -4.08 -8.50
N PHE A 26 -4.94 -5.14 -7.72
CA PHE A 26 -3.97 -5.59 -6.70
C PHE A 26 -2.66 -6.06 -7.31
N GLY A 27 -1.55 -5.45 -6.91
CA GLY A 27 -0.21 -5.68 -7.44
C GLY A 27 0.11 -4.87 -8.70
N VAL A 28 -0.80 -4.01 -9.16
CA VAL A 28 -0.53 -3.10 -10.28
C VAL A 28 0.40 -1.99 -9.80
N ILE A 29 1.46 -1.75 -10.58
CA ILE A 29 2.39 -0.63 -10.40
C ILE A 29 1.89 0.52 -11.25
N GLY A 30 2.02 1.73 -10.74
CA GLY A 30 1.74 2.96 -11.49
C GLY A 30 2.32 4.15 -10.77
N PHE A 31 1.70 5.31 -10.99
CA PHE A 31 2.12 6.56 -10.41
C PHE A 31 0.92 7.37 -9.92
N CYS A 32 1.15 8.30 -9.01
CA CYS A 32 0.17 9.30 -8.61
C CYS A 32 0.89 10.61 -8.21
N PRO A 33 0.16 11.73 -8.10
CA PRO A 33 0.68 12.92 -7.43
C PRO A 33 1.12 12.59 -5.99
N SER A 34 2.18 13.24 -5.52
CA SER A 34 2.62 13.19 -4.14
C SER A 34 1.59 13.89 -3.25
N GLU A 35 1.43 13.40 -2.02
CA GLU A 35 0.55 14.04 -1.03
C GLU A 35 1.09 15.39 -0.54
N PHE A 36 2.38 15.63 -0.73
CA PHE A 36 3.07 16.84 -0.26
C PHE A 36 3.26 17.88 -1.37
N ASP A 37 3.32 17.44 -2.62
CA ASP A 37 3.51 18.28 -3.80
C ASP A 37 2.77 17.68 -5.01
N GLU A 38 1.67 18.32 -5.42
CA GLU A 38 0.85 17.85 -6.55
C GLU A 38 1.60 17.89 -7.90
N ASP A 39 2.66 18.71 -8.01
CA ASP A 39 3.52 18.76 -9.19
C ASP A 39 4.55 17.61 -9.21
N GLU A 40 4.76 16.93 -8.08
CA GLU A 40 5.60 15.75 -7.98
C GLU A 40 4.81 14.47 -8.22
N ILE A 41 5.24 13.67 -9.20
CA ILE A 41 4.68 12.35 -9.47
C ILE A 41 5.57 11.28 -8.86
N VAL A 42 4.97 10.40 -8.05
CA VAL A 42 5.67 9.35 -7.30
C VAL A 42 5.22 7.94 -7.72
N PRO A 43 6.14 6.96 -7.71
CA PRO A 43 5.82 5.57 -8.02
C PRO A 43 5.07 4.89 -6.87
N ILE A 44 4.01 4.15 -7.22
CA ILE A 44 3.15 3.45 -6.26
C ILE A 44 2.88 1.99 -6.67
N LEU A 45 2.54 1.18 -5.67
CA LEU A 45 2.02 -0.17 -5.83
C LEU A 45 0.62 -0.26 -5.22
N ILE A 46 -0.39 -0.63 -5.99
CA ILE A 46 -1.73 -0.91 -5.45
C ILE A 46 -1.67 -2.23 -4.70
N VAL A 47 -1.95 -2.23 -3.40
CA VAL A 47 -1.79 -3.40 -2.54
C VAL A 47 -3.14 -4.02 -2.15
N ASN A 48 -3.14 -5.34 -1.94
CA ASN A 48 -4.28 -6.01 -1.35
C ASN A 48 -4.42 -5.55 0.12
N PRO A 49 -5.64 -5.26 0.61
CA PRO A 49 -5.84 -4.88 2.01
C PRO A 49 -5.35 -5.92 3.02
N PHE A 50 -5.21 -7.20 2.64
CA PHE A 50 -4.67 -8.25 3.52
C PHE A 50 -3.16 -8.47 3.38
N ASP A 51 -2.48 -7.74 2.49
CA ASP A 51 -1.02 -7.73 2.37
C ASP A 51 -0.40 -6.53 3.11
N VAL A 52 -1.20 -5.77 3.89
CA VAL A 52 -0.75 -4.64 4.72
C VAL A 52 -1.00 -4.88 6.21
N PRO A 53 -0.31 -4.15 7.11
CA PRO A 53 -0.52 -4.27 8.54
C PRO A 53 -1.99 -4.09 8.95
N PRO A 54 -2.49 -4.88 9.94
CA PRO A 54 -3.88 -4.81 10.36
C PRO A 54 -4.25 -3.42 10.86
N LYS A 55 -3.51 -2.87 11.82
CA LYS A 55 -3.78 -1.53 12.36
C LYS A 55 -2.63 -0.56 12.08
N PRO A 56 -2.91 0.71 11.77
CA PRO A 56 -4.25 1.27 11.53
C PRO A 56 -4.78 1.06 10.09
N VAL A 57 -3.92 0.65 9.15
CA VAL A 57 -4.18 0.71 7.70
C VAL A 57 -5.43 -0.09 7.29
N ARG A 58 -5.45 -1.41 7.53
CA ARG A 58 -6.58 -2.26 7.10
C ARG A 58 -7.81 -2.07 7.98
N ASP A 59 -7.65 -2.38 9.27
CA ASP A 59 -8.71 -2.54 10.28
C ASP A 59 -9.42 -1.22 10.61
N ILE A 60 -8.80 -0.07 10.35
CA ILE A 60 -9.39 1.25 10.60
C ILE A 60 -9.63 1.96 9.27
N TYR A 61 -8.58 2.33 8.54
CA TYR A 61 -8.74 3.24 7.41
C TYR A 61 -9.42 2.59 6.21
N TRP A 62 -8.90 1.45 5.73
CA TRP A 62 -9.46 0.76 4.57
C TRP A 62 -10.87 0.23 4.83
N TYR A 63 -11.11 -0.42 5.99
CA TYR A 63 -12.46 -0.91 6.31
C TYR A 63 -13.50 0.20 6.48
N ASN A 64 -13.11 1.39 6.93
CA ASN A 64 -14.02 2.55 6.94
C ASN A 64 -14.42 2.95 5.51
N LEU A 65 -13.44 3.09 4.60
CA LEU A 65 -13.69 3.41 3.19
C LEU A 65 -14.54 2.33 2.52
N PHE A 66 -14.19 1.06 2.71
CA PHE A 66 -14.94 -0.08 2.19
C PHE A 66 -16.38 -0.10 2.71
N GLY A 67 -16.57 0.07 4.02
CA GLY A 67 -17.89 0.09 4.64
C GLY A 67 -18.77 1.21 4.12
N ASP A 68 -18.21 2.40 3.92
CA ASP A 68 -18.94 3.55 3.38
C ASP A 68 -19.24 3.42 1.90
N ALA A 69 -18.29 2.94 1.09
CA ALA A 69 -18.51 2.61 -0.31
C ALA A 69 -19.60 1.54 -0.47
N LYS A 70 -19.60 0.51 0.38
CA LYS A 70 -20.64 -0.54 0.41
C LYS A 70 -22.03 0.04 0.71
N LYS A 71 -22.16 0.85 1.76
CA LYS A 71 -23.43 1.53 2.10
C LYS A 71 -23.93 2.41 0.96
N LYS A 72 -23.02 3.10 0.27
CA LYS A 72 -23.34 4.00 -0.85
C LYS A 72 -23.47 3.28 -2.20
N LYS A 73 -23.26 1.96 -2.26
CA LYS A 73 -23.21 1.15 -3.49
C LYS A 73 -22.19 1.66 -4.53
N LYS A 74 -21.04 2.14 -4.04
CA LYS A 74 -19.94 2.70 -4.84
C LYS A 74 -18.66 1.86 -4.77
N LEU A 75 -18.77 0.57 -4.50
CA LEU A 75 -17.58 -0.31 -4.39
C LEU A 75 -16.75 -0.36 -5.67
N ALA A 76 -17.35 -0.15 -6.85
CA ALA A 76 -16.61 -0.09 -8.11
C ALA A 76 -15.69 1.13 -8.20
N ASN A 77 -15.96 2.18 -7.42
CA ASN A 77 -15.22 3.44 -7.35
C ASN A 77 -14.46 3.55 -6.02
N LEU A 78 -14.14 2.43 -5.38
CA LEU A 78 -13.34 2.46 -4.15
C LEU A 78 -11.93 2.93 -4.51
N ALA A 79 -11.42 3.92 -3.76
CA ALA A 79 -10.04 4.37 -3.85
C ALA A 79 -9.06 3.18 -3.68
N HIS A 80 -7.93 3.25 -4.38
CA HIS A 80 -6.88 2.26 -4.30
C HIS A 80 -6.08 2.44 -3.01
N LEU A 81 -5.96 1.37 -2.22
CA LEU A 81 -4.95 1.34 -1.16
C LEU A 81 -3.59 1.14 -1.83
N VAL A 82 -2.68 2.09 -1.63
CA VAL A 82 -1.37 2.09 -2.29
C VAL A 82 -0.24 2.00 -1.27
N TYR A 83 0.89 1.45 -1.70
CA TYR A 83 2.20 1.56 -1.08
C TYR A 83 3.03 2.55 -1.88
N HIS A 84 3.64 3.53 -1.21
CA HIS A 84 4.55 4.49 -1.81
C HIS A 84 5.97 3.93 -1.83
N TYR A 85 6.53 3.71 -3.03
CA TYR A 85 7.88 3.19 -3.15
C TYR A 85 8.91 4.18 -2.61
N GLY A 86 9.92 3.67 -1.91
CA GLY A 86 10.98 4.50 -1.34
C GLY A 86 10.63 5.17 -0.02
N HIS A 87 9.41 5.06 0.48
CA HIS A 87 9.05 5.45 1.85
C HIS A 87 9.27 4.29 2.83
N ASP A 88 9.54 4.59 4.09
CA ASP A 88 9.72 3.59 5.16
C ASP A 88 8.98 3.93 6.46
N ASP A 89 8.49 5.15 6.61
CA ASP A 89 7.62 5.55 7.72
C ASP A 89 6.20 5.03 7.49
N VAL A 90 5.62 4.35 8.49
CA VAL A 90 4.25 3.81 8.42
C VAL A 90 3.22 4.90 8.10
N GLU A 91 3.46 6.13 8.54
CA GLU A 91 2.53 7.25 8.31
C GLU A 91 2.48 7.70 6.84
N THR A 92 3.57 7.53 6.09
CA THR A 92 3.67 7.92 4.67
C THR A 92 3.75 6.73 3.72
N LEU A 93 3.89 5.51 4.27
CA LEU A 93 4.07 4.29 3.49
C LEU A 93 2.83 3.89 2.69
N TYR A 94 1.65 4.24 3.22
CA TYR A 94 0.38 3.86 2.64
C TYR A 94 -0.56 5.05 2.56
N SER A 95 -1.28 5.13 1.45
CA SER A 95 -2.40 6.05 1.35
C SER A 95 -3.52 5.49 0.47
N PHE A 96 -4.52 6.34 0.18
CA PHE A 96 -5.66 6.00 -0.65
C PHE A 96 -5.72 6.95 -1.84
N VAL A 97 -5.53 6.40 -3.04
CA VAL A 97 -5.49 7.15 -4.29
C VAL A 97 -6.81 6.98 -5.03
N GLU A 98 -7.45 8.07 -5.42
CA GLU A 98 -8.66 8.00 -6.22
C GLU A 98 -8.37 7.47 -7.63
N GLN A 99 -9.35 6.83 -8.27
CA GLN A 99 -9.11 6.10 -9.52
C GLN A 99 -8.68 7.01 -10.69
N ASP A 100 -9.06 8.28 -10.65
CA ASP A 100 -8.70 9.30 -11.64
C ASP A 100 -7.34 9.97 -11.39
N GLU A 101 -6.76 9.79 -10.21
CA GLU A 101 -5.39 10.22 -9.87
C GLU A 101 -4.35 9.15 -10.19
N PHE A 102 -4.79 7.91 -10.43
CA PHE A 102 -3.91 6.81 -10.81
C PHE A 102 -3.45 6.95 -12.27
N ILE A 103 -2.14 6.98 -12.44
CA ILE A 103 -1.46 6.97 -13.74
C ILE A 103 -0.90 5.58 -13.97
N SER A 104 -1.26 4.96 -15.09
CA SER A 104 -0.75 3.62 -15.45
C SER A 104 0.77 3.62 -15.60
N TYR A 105 1.41 2.46 -15.40
CA TYR A 105 2.86 2.35 -15.59
C TYR A 105 3.28 2.73 -17.02
N GLU A 106 2.52 2.28 -18.02
CA GLU A 106 2.78 2.58 -19.42
C GLU A 106 2.72 4.08 -19.70
N GLU A 107 1.68 4.77 -19.22
CA GLU A 107 1.54 6.22 -19.36
C GLU A 107 2.64 6.98 -18.61
N GLY A 108 2.96 6.57 -17.38
CA GLY A 108 4.01 7.21 -16.60
C GLY A 108 5.39 7.04 -17.20
N LYS A 109 5.66 5.87 -17.80
CA LYS A 109 6.89 5.61 -18.55
C LYS A 109 7.02 6.48 -19.79
N GLU A 110 5.95 6.66 -20.56
CA GLU A 110 5.96 7.58 -21.71
C GLU A 110 6.26 9.03 -21.29
N ARG A 111 5.88 9.40 -20.07
CA ARG A 111 6.17 10.72 -19.46
C ARG A 111 7.51 10.78 -18.73
N GLY A 112 8.24 9.68 -18.62
CA GLY A 112 9.54 9.60 -17.95
C GLY A 112 9.48 9.57 -16.42
N TYR A 113 8.36 9.17 -15.83
CA TYR A 113 8.22 9.02 -14.37
C TYR A 113 8.91 7.75 -13.83
N ASP A 114 9.26 6.80 -14.70
CA ASP A 114 9.94 5.55 -14.34
C ASP A 114 11.46 5.69 -14.21
N VAL A 115 12.01 6.89 -14.44
CA VAL A 115 13.44 7.17 -14.36
C VAL A 115 13.73 8.36 -13.46
N LEU A 116 14.96 8.42 -12.95
CA LEU A 116 15.40 9.57 -12.17
C LEU A 116 15.61 10.79 -13.09
N PRO A 117 15.29 12.01 -12.62
CA PRO A 117 15.69 13.23 -13.30
C PRO A 117 17.20 13.24 -13.55
N GLU A 118 17.65 13.81 -14.67
CA GLU A 118 19.04 13.76 -15.12
C GLU A 118 20.02 14.29 -14.04
N GLU A 119 19.66 15.40 -13.39
CA GLU A 119 20.48 15.98 -12.32
C GLU A 119 20.65 15.03 -11.13
N LEU A 120 19.58 14.36 -10.70
CA LEU A 120 19.60 13.39 -9.61
C LEU A 120 20.36 12.12 -10.01
N ALA A 121 20.14 11.62 -11.23
CA ALA A 121 20.88 10.48 -11.77
C ALA A 121 22.39 10.75 -11.81
N GLN A 122 22.80 11.96 -12.18
CA GLN A 122 24.18 12.37 -12.22
C GLN A 122 24.77 12.51 -10.80
N LYS A 123 24.03 13.07 -9.83
CA LYS A 123 24.45 13.10 -8.41
C LYS A 123 24.74 11.70 -7.87
N VAL A 124 23.84 10.75 -8.12
CA VAL A 124 24.02 9.34 -7.71
C VAL A 124 25.30 8.76 -8.31
N LYS A 125 25.51 8.97 -9.61
CA LYS A 125 26.69 8.49 -10.32
C LYS A 125 28.00 9.09 -9.79
N ASP A 126 27.97 10.38 -9.44
CA ASP A 126 29.13 11.10 -8.92
C ASP A 126 29.37 10.87 -7.42
N GLY A 127 28.48 10.13 -6.75
CA GLY A 127 28.58 9.86 -5.31
C GLY A 127 28.39 11.11 -4.46
N VAL A 128 27.63 12.09 -4.96
CA VAL A 128 27.28 13.31 -4.23
C VAL A 128 26.27 12.97 -3.14
N ALA A 129 26.40 13.60 -1.97
CA ALA A 129 25.43 13.45 -0.88
C ALA A 129 24.03 13.91 -1.34
N LEU A 130 23.04 13.07 -1.08
CA LEU A 130 21.64 13.30 -1.43
C LEU A 130 20.89 13.92 -0.24
N SER A 131 19.82 14.67 -0.51
CA SER A 131 18.82 14.98 0.52
C SER A 131 17.97 13.74 0.85
N GLU A 132 17.23 13.79 1.95
CA GLU A 132 16.30 12.72 2.33
C GLU A 132 15.25 12.44 1.23
N GLU A 133 14.68 13.48 0.62
CA GLU A 133 13.75 13.36 -0.51
C GLU A 133 14.39 12.73 -1.74
N GLU A 134 15.64 13.11 -2.04
CA GLU A 134 16.40 12.51 -3.15
C GLU A 134 16.69 11.02 -2.89
N GLU A 135 17.02 10.64 -1.66
CA GLU A 135 17.20 9.24 -1.25
C GLU A 135 15.90 8.44 -1.38
N ILE A 136 14.77 9.00 -0.93
CA ILE A 136 13.44 8.40 -1.09
C ILE A 136 13.15 8.16 -2.57
N ARG A 137 13.39 9.14 -3.42
CA ARG A 137 13.12 9.03 -4.86
C ARG A 137 14.01 8.01 -5.55
N VAL A 138 15.30 7.97 -5.24
CA VAL A 138 16.25 6.96 -5.76
C VAL A 138 15.81 5.56 -5.34
N ARG A 139 15.53 5.37 -4.05
CA ARG A 139 15.05 4.10 -3.51
C ARG A 139 13.73 3.70 -4.15
N GLY A 140 12.80 4.64 -4.33
CA GLY A 140 11.48 4.37 -4.89
C GLY A 140 11.53 3.86 -6.32
N VAL A 141 12.33 4.49 -7.18
CA VAL A 141 12.56 4.00 -8.54
C VAL A 141 13.22 2.61 -8.51
N GLN A 142 14.21 2.38 -7.64
CA GLN A 142 14.87 1.08 -7.54
C GLN A 142 13.90 -0.04 -7.11
N GLU A 143 13.13 0.17 -6.05
CA GLU A 143 12.17 -0.81 -5.54
C GLU A 143 11.07 -1.13 -6.57
N MET A 144 10.57 -0.09 -7.26
CA MET A 144 9.60 -0.26 -8.36
C MET A 144 10.20 -1.12 -9.48
N MET A 145 11.44 -0.85 -9.88
CA MET A 145 12.12 -1.60 -10.94
C MET A 145 12.39 -3.05 -10.55
N GLU A 146 12.69 -3.32 -9.28
CA GLU A 146 12.76 -4.69 -8.76
C GLU A 146 11.41 -5.41 -8.87
N ASP A 147 10.32 -4.76 -8.50
CA ASP A 147 8.98 -5.36 -8.48
C ASP A 147 8.38 -5.53 -9.88
N LEU A 148 8.79 -4.71 -10.85
CA LEU A 148 8.43 -4.88 -12.26
C LEU A 148 8.93 -6.21 -12.84
N THR A 149 9.99 -6.79 -12.29
CA THR A 149 10.49 -8.12 -12.71
C THR A 149 9.64 -9.28 -12.17
N LYS A 150 8.72 -9.01 -11.24
CA LYS A 150 7.89 -10.00 -10.56
C LYS A 150 6.50 -10.07 -11.18
N GLU A 151 5.86 -11.22 -11.02
CA GLU A 151 4.44 -11.37 -11.32
C GLU A 151 3.61 -10.51 -10.36
N LYS A 152 2.48 -10.01 -10.86
CA LYS A 152 1.60 -9.09 -10.12
C LYS A 152 1.21 -9.61 -8.73
N SER A 153 0.92 -10.89 -8.59
CA SER A 153 0.55 -11.52 -7.31
C SER A 153 1.70 -11.65 -6.32
N GLU A 154 2.95 -11.53 -6.77
CA GLU A 154 4.16 -11.64 -5.96
C GLU A 154 4.69 -10.28 -5.50
N ARG A 155 4.17 -9.19 -6.06
CA ARG A 155 4.53 -7.82 -5.67
C ARG A 155 3.89 -7.51 -4.32
N LYS A 156 4.70 -7.64 -3.28
CA LYS A 156 4.34 -7.32 -1.91
C LYS A 156 5.43 -6.46 -1.32
N ARG A 157 5.02 -5.30 -0.80
CA ARG A 157 5.88 -4.33 -0.12
C ARG A 157 5.21 -3.92 1.18
N GLY A 158 5.98 -3.26 2.05
CA GLY A 158 5.51 -2.88 3.36
C GLY A 158 6.26 -3.55 4.50
N LYS A 159 5.92 -3.13 5.72
CA LYS A 159 6.49 -3.70 6.94
C LYS A 159 5.97 -5.12 7.16
N VAL A 160 6.85 -6.05 7.51
CA VAL A 160 6.46 -7.38 7.99
C VAL A 160 5.59 -7.21 9.22
N PHE A 161 4.41 -7.82 9.19
CA PHE A 161 3.45 -7.79 10.29
C PHE A 161 3.01 -9.22 10.63
N ARG A 162 2.37 -9.34 11.80
CA ARG A 162 1.69 -10.56 12.22
C ARG A 162 0.20 -10.32 12.28
N GLU A 163 -0.55 -11.33 11.91
CA GLU A 163 -2.00 -11.30 12.06
C GLU A 163 -2.41 -11.51 13.51
N ARG A 164 -3.62 -11.05 13.86
CA ARG A 164 -4.17 -11.17 15.22
C ARG A 164 -4.18 -12.61 15.74
N HIS A 165 -4.36 -13.58 14.83
CA HIS A 165 -4.39 -15.01 15.19
C HIS A 165 -2.99 -15.61 15.41
N GLU A 166 -1.92 -14.89 15.04
CA GLU A 166 -0.52 -15.27 15.21
C GLU A 166 0.11 -14.65 16.48
N GLU A 167 -0.60 -13.72 17.14
CA GLU A 167 -0.16 -13.14 18.41
C GLU A 167 -0.27 -14.17 19.55
N PRO A 168 0.74 -14.28 20.44
CA PRO A 168 0.64 -15.15 21.60
C PRO A 168 -0.53 -14.70 22.50
N GLN A 169 -1.43 -15.61 22.88
CA GLN A 169 -2.59 -15.32 23.74
C GLN A 169 -2.24 -14.76 25.14
N SER A 170 -0.94 -14.67 25.50
CA SER A 170 -0.44 -14.13 26.76
C SER A 170 -0.46 -12.60 26.87
N SER A 171 -0.81 -11.86 25.82
CA SER A 171 -0.89 -10.38 25.82
C SER A 171 -2.24 -9.83 26.27
N LEU A 172 -3.26 -10.67 26.50
CA LEU A 172 -4.56 -10.21 26.99
C LEU A 172 -4.43 -9.76 28.46
N PRO A 173 -4.79 -8.50 28.80
CA PRO A 173 -4.76 -8.05 30.19
C PRO A 173 -5.71 -8.93 31.00
N GLN A 174 -5.15 -9.66 31.96
CA GLN A 174 -5.92 -10.45 32.91
C GLN A 174 -6.91 -9.51 33.60
N LYS A 175 -8.21 -9.73 33.40
CA LYS A 175 -9.27 -9.04 34.14
C LYS A 175 -8.99 -9.21 35.63
N LYS A 176 -8.48 -8.17 36.30
CA LYS A 176 -8.37 -8.15 37.76
C LYS A 176 -9.78 -8.34 38.31
N LYS A 177 -10.05 -9.53 38.85
CA LYS A 177 -11.23 -9.77 39.69
C LYS A 177 -11.09 -8.86 40.91
N VAL A 178 -11.79 -7.74 40.91
CA VAL A 178 -12.03 -6.96 42.12
C VAL A 178 -12.93 -7.84 43.00
N LYS A 179 -12.38 -8.37 44.08
CA LYS A 179 -13.20 -8.98 45.14
C LYS A 179 -13.88 -7.84 45.89
N ALA A 180 -15.21 -7.91 45.95
CA ALA A 180 -16.05 -7.11 46.84
C ALA A 180 -15.83 -7.55 48.30
#